data_AF-A0A3D1PRA7-F1
#
_entry.id   AF-A0A3D1PRA7-F1
#
_cell.length_a   1.000
_cell.length_b   1.000
_cell.length_c   1.000
_cell.angle_alpha   90.00
_cell.angle_beta   90.00
_cell.angle_gamma   90.00
#
_symmetry.space_group_name_H-M   'P 1'
#
loop_
_entity.id
_entity.type
_entity.pdbx_description
1 polymer ?
#
loop_
_entity_poly.entity_id
_entity_poly.type
_entity_poly.pdbx_seq_one_letter_code
_entity_poly.pdbx_strand_id
1 'polypeptide(L)' 'TPVLFDVLAKEGNIPERDMFNTFNMGVGMILTVAAEDADKAIEILKANGEDAYRLGVIGEGSGVQLV' A
#
# COMPACT_ATOMS: atom_id res chain seq x y z
N THR A 1 -8.46 -2.34 -1.25
CA THR A 1 -7.92 -3.09 -2.40
C THR A 1 -8.91 -3.03 -3.55
N PRO A 2 -8.45 -2.86 -4.81
CA PRO A 2 -9.32 -2.94 -5.98
C PRO A 2 -10.07 -4.28 -6.06
N VAL A 3 -11.37 -4.23 -6.38
CA VAL A 3 -12.30 -5.39 -6.41
C VAL A 3 -11.77 -6.55 -7.27
N LEU A 4 -11.01 -6.24 -8.33
CA LEU A 4 -10.41 -7.24 -9.21
C LEU A 4 -9.52 -8.24 -8.44
N PHE A 5 -8.75 -7.77 -7.45
CA PHE A 5 -7.84 -8.64 -6.72
C PHE A 5 -8.59 -9.62 -5.81
N ASP A 6 -9.74 -9.21 -5.25
CA ASP A 6 -10.59 -10.09 -4.44
C ASP A 6 -11.17 -11.22 -5.30
N VAL A 7 -11.57 -10.90 -6.54
CA VAL A 7 -12.03 -11.91 -7.52
C VAL A 7 -10.89 -12.84 -7.89
N LEU A 8 -9.70 -12.30 -8.21
CA LEU A 8 -8.53 -13.12 -8.56
C LEU A 8 -8.13 -14.08 -7.43
N ALA A 9 -8.09 -13.59 -6.19
CA ALA A 9 -7.77 -14.41 -5.02
C ALA A 9 -8.78 -15.55 -4.85
N LYS A 10 -10.07 -15.23 -4.96
CA LYS A 10 -11.15 -16.21 -4.81
C LYS A 10 -11.16 -17.25 -5.92
N GLU A 11 -11.16 -16.84 -7.18
CA GLU A 11 -11.27 -17.75 -8.32
C GLU A 11 -9.99 -18.57 -8.53
N GLY A 12 -8.83 -18.03 -8.17
CA GLY A 12 -7.55 -18.74 -8.21
C GLY A 12 -7.22 -19.55 -6.96
N ASN A 13 -8.06 -19.48 -5.91
CA ASN A 13 -7.76 -20.04 -4.59
C ASN A 13 -6.36 -19.65 -4.08
N ILE A 14 -6.00 -18.37 -4.24
CA ILE A 14 -4.67 -17.84 -3.95
C ILE A 14 -4.63 -17.36 -2.49
N PRO A 15 -3.67 -17.83 -1.67
CA PRO A 15 -3.48 -17.31 -0.33
C PRO A 15 -3.20 -15.80 -0.34
N GLU A 16 -3.72 -15.08 0.65
CA GLU A 16 -3.54 -13.63 0.76
C GLU A 16 -2.07 -13.20 0.73
N ARG A 17 -1.19 -13.96 1.39
CA ARG A 17 0.26 -13.71 1.36
C ARG A 17 0.82 -13.71 -0.07
N ASP A 18 0.38 -14.64 -0.91
CA ASP A 18 0.85 -14.74 -2.30
C ASP A 18 0.28 -13.62 -3.16
N MET A 19 -0.93 -13.15 -2.84
CA MET A 19 -1.52 -11.95 -3.45
C MET A 19 -0.64 -10.71 -3.18
N PHE A 20 -0.23 -10.49 -1.93
CA PHE A 20 0.65 -9.36 -1.57
C PHE A 20 2.09 -9.49 -2.11
N ASN A 21 2.58 -10.71 -2.30
CA ASN A 21 3.91 -10.93 -2.89
C ASN A 21 3.95 -10.68 -4.40
N THR A 22 2.79 -10.73 -5.07
CA THR A 22 2.69 -10.73 -6.54
C THR A 22 2.04 -9.46 -7.08
N PHE A 23 0.99 -8.98 -6.42
CA PHE A 23 0.19 -7.84 -6.86
C PHE A 23 0.39 -6.65 -5.93
N ASN A 24 0.20 -5.46 -6.49
CA ASN A 24 0.32 -4.21 -5.75
C ASN A 24 -0.82 -3.97 -4.73
N MET A 25 -1.90 -4.76 -4.81
CA MET A 25 -3.08 -4.67 -3.95
C MET A 25 -3.71 -3.26 -3.89
N GLY A 26 -3.49 -2.44 -4.92
CA GLY A 26 -3.99 -1.07 -5.03
C GLY A 26 -2.97 0.03 -4.71
N VAL A 27 -1.73 -0.31 -4.33
CA VAL A 27 -0.66 0.66 -4.05
C VAL A 27 0.43 0.58 -5.11
N GLY A 28 0.38 1.47 -6.09
CA GLY A 28 1.37 1.49 -7.18
C GLY A 28 2.74 2.04 -6.78
N MET A 29 2.81 2.87 -5.72
CA MET A 29 4.03 3.54 -5.28
C MET A 29 3.99 3.78 -3.77
N ILE A 30 5.16 3.69 -3.13
CA ILE A 30 5.35 4.01 -1.71
C ILE A 30 6.39 5.12 -1.61
N LEU A 31 6.05 6.20 -0.92
CA LEU A 31 6.99 7.24 -0.50
C LEU A 31 7.27 7.11 1.00
N THR A 32 8.54 7.09 1.37
CA THR A 32 8.97 7.17 2.77
C THR A 32 9.44 8.59 3.06
N VAL A 33 8.84 9.22 4.07
CA VAL A 33 9.14 10.60 4.50
C VAL A 33 9.28 10.65 6.01
N ALA A 34 9.84 11.75 6.53
CA ALA A 34 9.83 12.01 7.96
C ALA A 34 8.38 12.10 8.49
N ALA A 35 8.15 11.72 9.74
CA ALA A 35 6.80 11.62 10.31
C ALA A 35 6.07 12.98 10.30
N GLU A 36 6.81 14.05 10.54
CA GLU A 36 6.38 15.45 10.49
C GLU A 36 6.00 15.93 9.09
N ASP A 37 6.51 15.30 8.03
CA ASP A 37 6.24 15.67 6.64
C ASP A 37 5.09 14.86 6.02
N ALA A 38 4.58 13.84 6.70
CA ALA A 38 3.60 12.90 6.14
C ALA A 38 2.32 13.58 5.64
N ASP A 39 1.75 14.50 6.43
CA ASP A 39 0.50 15.19 6.03
C ASP A 39 0.74 16.14 4.86
N LYS A 40 1.85 16.88 4.89
CA LYS A 40 2.25 17.77 3.80
C LYS A 40 2.47 16.99 2.50
N ALA A 41 3.11 15.82 2.56
CA ALA A 41 3.31 14.96 1.39
C ALA A 41 1.97 14.50 0.80
N ILE A 42 1.03 14.08 1.65
CA ILE A 42 -0.32 13.67 1.22
C ILE A 42 -1.07 14.84 0.58
N GLU A 43 -1.01 16.03 1.18
CA GLU A 43 -1.63 17.24 0.62
C GLU A 43 -1.09 17.58 -0.77
N ILE A 44 0.24 17.54 -0.95
CA ILE A 44 0.88 17.78 -2.25
C ILE A 44 0.42 16.75 -3.28
N LEU A 45 0.42 15.46 -2.93
CA LEU A 45 0.02 14.40 -3.83
C LEU A 45 -1.45 14.54 -4.25
N LYS A 46 -2.35 14.80 -3.30
CA LYS A 46 -3.77 15.05 -3.58
C LYS A 46 -4.00 16.29 -4.45
N ALA A 47 -3.24 17.36 -4.22
CA ALA A 47 -3.29 18.56 -5.06
C ALA A 47 -2.84 18.29 -6.52
N ASN A 48 -2.06 17.24 -6.75
CA ASN A 48 -1.62 16.80 -8.08
C ASN A 48 -2.48 15.64 -8.65
N GLY A 49 -3.62 15.34 -8.02
CA GLY A 49 -4.57 14.35 -8.52
C GLY A 49 -4.29 12.90 -8.10
N GLU A 50 -3.34 12.68 -7.19
CA GLU A 50 -3.03 11.34 -6.68
C GLU A 50 -3.86 11.02 -5.42
N ASP A 51 -4.37 9.79 -5.31
CA ASP A 51 -5.08 9.31 -4.13
C ASP A 51 -4.10 8.76 -3.07
N ALA A 52 -3.39 9.69 -2.42
CA ALA A 52 -2.39 9.35 -1.40
C ALA A 52 -3.00 9.21 0.01
N TYR A 53 -2.47 8.27 0.77
CA TYR A 53 -2.84 8.01 2.17
C TYR A 53 -1.65 7.49 2.97
N ARG A 54 -1.75 7.56 4.31
CA ARG A 54 -0.74 6.97 5.20
C ARG A 54 -0.85 5.44 5.15
N LEU A 55 0.19 4.79 4.60
CA LEU A 55 0.24 3.33 4.48
C LEU A 55 0.74 2.63 5.74
N GLY A 56 1.70 3.22 6.46
CA GLY A 56 2.32 2.61 7.63
C GLY A 56 3.51 3.41 8.16
N VAL A 57 4.37 2.73 8.91
CA VAL A 57 5.58 3.30 9.52
C VAL A 57 6.77 2.35 9.33
N ILE A 58 7.98 2.91 9.33
CA ILE A 58 9.21 2.11 9.37
C ILE A 58 9.48 1.74 10.84
N GLY A 59 9.50 0.43 11.12
CA GLY A 59 9.87 -0.13 12.43
C GLY A 59 11.27 -0.75 12.41
N GLU A 60 11.74 -1.16 13.58
CA GLU A 60 12.97 -1.95 13.68
C GLU A 60 12.78 -3.37 13.12
N GLY A 61 13.84 -3.93 12.54
CA GLY A 61 13.87 -5.30 12.02
C GLY A 61 14.02 -5.37 10.50
N SER A 62 13.51 -6.44 9.90
CA SER A 62 13.65 -6.71 8.46
C SER A 62 12.37 -7.28 7.87
N GLY A 63 12.03 -6.84 6.66
CA GLY A 63 10.86 -7.30 5.91
C GLY A 63 9.65 -6.39 6.11
N VAL A 64 8.47 -6.92 5.78
CA VAL A 64 7.19 -6.22 5.87
C VAL A 64 6.28 -7.03 6.78
N GLN A 65 5.66 -6.35 7.74
CA GLN A 65 4.59 -6.91 8.56
C GLN A 65 3.27 -6.28 8.13
N LEU A 66 2.36 -7.11 7.62
CA LEU A 66 0.97 -6.72 7.38
C LEU A 66 0.22 -6.84 8.71
N VAL A 67 -0.44 -5.76 9.13
CA VAL A 67 -1.19 -5.64 10.38
C VAL A 67 -2.63 -5.24 10.12
#